data_AF-A0A1J0W237-F1
#
_entry.id   AF-A0A1J0W237-F1
#
_cell.length_a   1.000
_cell.length_b   1.000
_cell.length_c   1.000
_cell.angle_alpha   90.00
_cell.angle_beta   90.00
_cell.angle_gamma   90.00
#
_symmetry.space_group_name_H-M   'P 1'
#
loop_
_entity.id
_entity.type
_entity.pdbx_description
1 polymer ?
#
loop_
_entity_poly.entity_id
_entity_poly.type
_entity_poly.pdbx_seq_one_letter_code
_entity_poly.pdbx_strand_id
1 'polypeptide(L)' 'MIAPELDNWRTQGTAVAKVSFNGTVHNWAARSGGINAAVTRNRAVIDTVTSQHCPEVRERAIQILEVPDLASALAGF' A
#
# COMPACT_ATOMS: atom_id res chain seq x y z
N MET A 1 5.62 -3.58 5.77
CA MET A 1 4.54 -4.54 5.45
C MET A 1 3.22 -3.88 5.85
N ILE A 2 2.13 -4.09 5.11
CA ILE A 2 0.87 -3.33 5.31
C ILE A 2 0.12 -3.75 6.59
N ALA A 3 -0.07 -5.06 6.81
CA ALA A 3 -0.89 -5.58 7.90
C ALA A 3 -0.59 -5.00 9.30
N PRO A 4 0.67 -4.93 9.78
CA PRO A 4 0.95 -4.41 11.12
C PRO A 4 0.67 -2.90 11.27
N GLU A 5 0.55 -2.15 10.17
CA GLU A 5 0.34 -0.71 10.21
C GLU A 5 -1.14 -0.31 10.24
N LEU A 6 -2.08 -1.23 9.97
CA LEU A 6 -3.50 -0.91 9.81
C LEU A 6 -4.10 -0.22 11.05
N ASP A 7 -3.81 -0.71 12.26
CA ASP A 7 -4.32 -0.11 13.50
C ASP A 7 -3.71 1.27 13.77
N ASN A 8 -2.43 1.43 13.42
CA ASN A 8 -1.73 2.71 13.50
C ASN A 8 -2.35 3.73 12.54
N TRP A 9 -2.52 3.37 11.28
CA TRP A 9 -3.15 4.21 10.26
C TRP A 9 -4.57 4.63 10.63
N ARG A 10 -5.38 3.70 11.15
CA ARG A 10 -6.73 4.00 11.62
C ARG A 10 -6.73 5.02 12.77
N THR A 11 -5.76 4.93 13.68
CA THR A 11 -5.63 5.84 14.83
C THR A 11 -5.10 7.22 14.41
N GLN A 12 -4.18 7.27 13.46
CA GLN A 12 -3.53 8.50 12.99
C GLN A 12 -4.38 9.30 11.98
N GLY A 13 -5.40 8.66 11.39
CA GLY A 13 -6.30 9.27 10.43
C GLY A 13 -5.75 9.26 8.99
N THR A 14 -6.67 9.46 8.05
CA THR A 14 -6.50 9.20 6.61
C THR A 14 -5.30 9.93 5.98
N ALA A 15 -5.05 11.19 6.37
CA ALA A 15 -3.94 11.97 5.81
C ALA A 15 -2.56 11.38 6.16
N VAL A 16 -2.34 11.04 7.43
CA VAL A 16 -1.09 10.42 7.89
C VAL A 16 -0.97 8.99 7.36
N ALA A 17 -2.08 8.27 7.32
CA ALA A 17 -2.16 6.91 6.77
C ALA A 17 -1.67 6.86 5.31
N LYS A 18 -2.07 7.80 4.45
CA LYS A 18 -1.61 7.85 3.04
C LYS A 18 -0.09 8.04 2.91
N VAL A 19 0.49 8.92 3.72
CA VAL A 19 1.95 9.14 3.72
C VAL A 19 2.69 7.88 4.21
N SER A 20 2.22 7.29 5.30
CA SER A 20 2.81 6.07 5.87
C SER A 20 2.66 4.85 4.94
N PHE A 21 1.52 4.73 4.27
CA PHE A 21 1.28 3.73 3.22
C PHE A 21 2.29 3.88 2.08
N ASN A 22 2.50 5.09 1.56
CA ASN A 22 3.45 5.33 0.48
C ASN A 22 4.87 4.89 0.86
N GLY A 23 5.32 5.17 2.09
CA GLY A 23 6.60 4.71 2.61
C GLY A 23 6.67 3.18 2.80
N THR A 24 5.57 2.57 3.25
CA THR A 24 5.45 1.12 3.42
C THR A 24 5.61 0.37 2.10
N VAL A 25 5.03 0.90 1.02
CA VAL A 25 5.12 0.31 -0.32
C VAL A 25 6.51 0.49 -0.92
N HIS A 26 7.13 1.66 -0.77
CA HIS A 26 8.53 1.88 -1.16
C HIS A 26 9.47 0.89 -0.45
N ASN A 27 9.27 0.69 0.86
CA ASN A 27 10.08 -0.25 1.63
C ASN A 27 9.90 -1.70 1.17
N TRP A 28 8.66 -2.11 0.87
CA TRP A 28 8.38 -3.42 0.30
C TRP A 28 9.06 -3.60 -1.07
N ALA A 29 8.91 -2.63 -1.97
CA ALA A 29 9.50 -2.67 -3.31
C ALA A 29 11.04 -2.77 -3.27
N ALA A 30 11.69 -2.07 -2.34
CA ALA A 30 13.14 -2.14 -2.12
C ALA A 30 13.60 -3.50 -1.60
N ARG A 31 12.79 -4.17 -0.77
CA ARG A 31 13.13 -5.46 -0.15
C ARG A 31 12.84 -6.67 -1.03
N SER A 32 11.88 -6.58 -1.95
CA SER A 32 11.50 -7.68 -2.84
C SER A 32 12.46 -7.89 -4.03
N GLY A 33 13.74 -7.53 -3.91
CA GLY A 33 14.78 -7.92 -4.87
C GLY A 33 14.77 -7.20 -6.23
N GLY A 34 14.25 -5.97 -6.32
CA GLY A 34 14.24 -5.18 -7.57
C GLY A 34 12.85 -4.82 -8.11
N ILE A 35 11.78 -5.11 -7.37
CA ILE A 35 10.39 -4.68 -7.65
C ILE A 35 10.21 -3.16 -7.68
N ASN A 36 11.25 -2.36 -7.36
CA ASN A 36 11.30 -0.96 -7.75
C ASN A 36 10.91 -0.75 -9.22
N ALA A 37 11.32 -1.64 -10.14
CA ALA A 37 10.89 -1.53 -11.54
C ALA A 37 9.42 -1.92 -11.76
N ALA A 38 8.84 -2.84 -10.99
CA ALA A 38 7.48 -3.33 -11.21
C ALA A 38 6.41 -2.37 -10.67
N VAL A 39 6.62 -1.75 -9.49
CA VAL A 39 5.68 -0.73 -8.97
C VAL A 39 5.80 0.58 -9.74
N THR A 40 7.03 1.01 -10.10
CA THR A 40 7.24 2.19 -10.96
C THR A 40 6.71 1.98 -12.38
N ARG A 41 6.82 0.78 -12.97
CA ARG A 41 6.26 0.49 -14.31
C ARG A 41 4.77 0.14 -14.29
N ASN A 42 4.26 -0.41 -13.19
CA ASN A 42 2.88 -0.84 -13.05
C ASN A 42 2.42 -0.75 -11.59
N ARG A 43 1.90 0.41 -11.20
CA ARG A 43 1.36 0.65 -9.85
C ARG A 43 0.28 -0.34 -9.45
N ALA A 44 -0.49 -0.89 -10.41
CA ALA A 44 -1.55 -1.88 -10.14
C ALA A 44 -1.03 -3.24 -9.64
N VAL A 45 0.29 -3.47 -9.67
CA VAL A 45 0.88 -4.69 -9.09
C VAL A 45 0.57 -4.80 -7.59
N ILE A 46 0.46 -3.68 -6.87
CA ILE A 46 0.13 -3.72 -5.44
C ILE A 46 -1.26 -4.29 -5.21
N ASP A 47 -2.26 -3.86 -5.96
CA ASP A 47 -3.62 -4.39 -5.89
C ASP A 47 -3.65 -5.87 -6.31
N THR A 48 -2.91 -6.25 -7.35
CA THR A 48 -2.84 -7.65 -7.81
C THR A 48 -2.26 -8.55 -6.71
N VAL A 49 -1.07 -8.22 -6.21
CA VAL A 49 -0.38 -9.02 -5.17
C VAL A 49 -1.20 -9.08 -3.89
N THR A 50 -1.76 -7.94 -3.44
CA THR A 50 -2.53 -7.92 -2.20
C THR A 50 -3.88 -8.62 -2.34
N SER A 51 -4.54 -8.57 -3.50
CA SER A 51 -5.77 -9.34 -3.75
C SER A 51 -5.52 -10.86 -3.74
N GLN A 52 -4.36 -11.32 -4.23
CA GLN A 52 -4.02 -12.74 -4.28
C GLN A 52 -3.55 -13.31 -2.94
N HIS A 53 -2.79 -12.54 -2.17
CA HIS A 53 -2.12 -13.05 -0.97
C HIS A 53 -2.74 -12.57 0.35
N CYS A 54 -3.37 -11.40 0.36
CA CYS A 54 -3.90 -10.80 1.59
C CYS A 54 -5.14 -9.91 1.32
N PRO A 55 -6.24 -10.49 0.78
CA PRO A 55 -7.41 -9.72 0.36
C PRO A 55 -8.05 -8.91 1.50
N GLU A 56 -8.12 -9.47 2.70
CA GLU A 56 -8.65 -8.77 3.89
C GLU A 56 -7.80 -7.55 4.29
N VAL A 57 -6.48 -7.67 4.17
CA VAL A 57 -5.54 -6.57 4.44
C VAL A 57 -5.70 -5.47 3.40
N ARG A 58 -5.91 -5.85 2.13
CA ARG A 58 -6.20 -4.92 1.04
C ARG A 58 -7.47 -4.12 1.31
N GLU A 59 -8.56 -4.80 1.63
CA GLU A 59 -9.86 -4.14 1.87
C GLU A 59 -9.81 -3.16 3.03
N ARG A 60 -9.21 -3.56 4.17
CA ARG A 60 -9.04 -2.67 5.32
C ARG A 60 -8.16 -1.46 4.99
N ALA A 61 -7.06 -1.67 4.27
CA ALA A 61 -6.20 -0.57 3.85
C ALA A 61 -6.95 0.41 2.93
N ILE A 62 -7.70 -0.08 1.95
CA ILE A 62 -8.56 0.73 1.06
C ILE A 62 -9.55 1.59 1.85
N GLN A 63 -10.19 1.00 2.86
CA GLN A 63 -11.14 1.71 3.73
C GLN A 63 -10.45 2.79 4.57
N ILE A 64 -9.33 2.46 5.23
CA ILE A 64 -8.59 3.40 6.09
C ILE A 64 -7.99 4.54 5.28
N LEU A 65 -7.53 4.25 4.06
CA LEU A 65 -6.93 5.22 3.17
C LEU A 65 -7.99 6.02 2.39
N GLU A 66 -9.27 5.65 2.43
CA GLU A 66 -10.34 6.31 1.68
C GLU A 66 -9.99 6.50 0.19
N VAL A 67 -9.61 5.40 -0.44
CA VAL A 67 -9.19 5.36 -1.85
C VAL A 67 -9.94 4.26 -2.60
N PRO A 68 -10.11 4.34 -3.93
CA PRO A 68 -10.76 3.27 -4.69
C PRO A 68 -9.92 1.99 -4.78
N ASP A 69 -8.59 2.13 -4.77
CA ASP A 69 -7.62 1.04 -4.87
C ASP A 69 -6.29 1.46 -4.23
N LEU A 70 -5.41 0.50 -3.95
CA LEU A 70 -4.13 0.78 -3.30
C LEU A 70 -3.19 1.57 -4.20
N ALA A 71 -3.23 1.34 -5.52
CA ALA A 71 -2.41 2.05 -6.49
C ALA A 71 -2.66 3.57 -6.51
N SER A 72 -3.91 4.00 -6.30
CA SER A 72 -4.31 5.41 -6.28
C SER A 72 -3.80 6.20 -5.06
N ALA A 73 -3.41 5.50 -3.99
CA ALA A 73 -2.79 6.11 -2.81
C ALA A 73 -1.27 6.31 -2.94
N LEU A 74 -0.64 5.83 -4.03
CA LEU A 74 0.80 5.96 -4.25
C LEU A 74 1.19 7.32 -4.82
N ALA A 75 2.24 7.92 -4.25
CA ALA A 75 2.81 9.19 -4.70
C ALA A 75 4.31 9.04 -5.02
N GLY A 76 4.74 9.58 -6.16
CA GLY A 76 6.16 9.66 -6.53
C GLY A 76 6.81 8.38 -7.08
N PHE A 77 6.02 7.44 -7.61
CA PHE A 77 6.51 6.23 -8.28
C PHE A 77 6.75 6.38 -9.77
#